data_AF-A0A534UKU6-F1
#
_entry.id   AF-A0A534UKU6-F1
#
_cell.length_a   1.000
_cell.length_b   1.000
_cell.length_c   1.000
_cell.angle_alpha   90.00
_cell.angle_beta   90.00
_cell.angle_gamma   90.00
#
_symmetry.space_group_name_H-M   'P 1'
#
loop_
_entity.id
_entity.type
_entity.pdbx_description
1 polymer ?
#
loop_
_entity_poly.entity_id
_entity_poly.type
_entity_poly.pdbx_seq_one_letter_code
_entity_poly.pdbx_strand_id
1 'polypeptide(L)'
;TDAILPEKEQIPRERYRQGDRIRAFILDVELSAKGPQIVLSRTHPGLLVKLFEQEVPEIYEGIVEVKGAAREPGGRAKFAVVSHDRDVDPVGACVGMRGTRVQAVVQELRGEKIDIVPWTADPAEYVCRALAPAKVSKIIMDEDERAMEVIVPDDQLSLAIG
;
A
#
# COMPACT_ATOMS: atom_id res chain seq x y z
N THR A 1 8.89 -27.59 -2.17
CA THR A 1 8.14 -26.88 -3.20
C THR A 1 8.93 -25.66 -3.55
N ASP A 2 9.33 -25.54 -4.81
CA ASP A 2 10.21 -24.47 -5.26
C ASP A 2 9.37 -23.40 -5.96
N ALA A 3 9.80 -22.15 -5.85
CA ALA A 3 9.11 -21.00 -6.43
C ALA A 3 10.13 -20.12 -7.18
N ILE A 4 9.65 -19.35 -8.15
CA ILE A 4 10.47 -18.40 -8.89
C ILE A 4 10.05 -16.98 -8.57
N LEU A 5 11.03 -16.08 -8.47
CA LEU A 5 10.82 -14.64 -8.39
C LEU A 5 11.40 -14.01 -9.67
N PRO A 6 10.58 -13.83 -10.73
CA PRO A 6 11.04 -13.25 -11.99
C PRO A 6 11.65 -11.87 -11.80
N GLU A 7 12.63 -11.49 -12.63
CA GLU A 7 13.32 -10.20 -12.53
C GLU A 7 12.34 -9.00 -12.60
N LYS A 8 11.31 -9.09 -13.45
CA LYS A 8 10.24 -8.07 -13.55
C LYS A 8 9.41 -7.90 -12.26
N GLU A 9 9.40 -8.92 -11.42
CA GLU A 9 8.66 -8.95 -10.16
C GLU A 9 9.57 -8.67 -8.95
N GLN A 10 10.84 -8.35 -9.19
CA GLN A 10 11.81 -7.93 -8.18
C GLN A 10 11.79 -6.41 -8.05
N ILE A 11 12.04 -5.92 -6.83
CA ILE A 11 12.19 -4.48 -6.61
C ILE A 11 13.59 -4.08 -7.11
N PRO A 12 13.73 -3.12 -8.04
CA PRO A 12 15.01 -2.83 -8.73
C PRO A 12 16.22 -2.54 -7.81
N ARG A 13 15.96 -2.00 -6.61
CA ARG A 13 17.01 -1.66 -5.63
C ARG A 13 17.28 -2.75 -4.61
N GLU A 14 16.48 -3.81 -4.58
CA GLU A 14 16.72 -4.96 -3.72
C GLU A 14 17.79 -5.87 -4.35
N ARG A 15 18.67 -6.39 -3.50
CA ARG A 15 19.63 -7.44 -3.88
C ARG A 15 19.31 -8.68 -3.07
N TYR A 16 19.25 -9.81 -3.75
CA TYR A 16 19.00 -11.12 -3.17
C TYR A 16 20.25 -11.98 -3.30
N ARG A 17 20.59 -12.69 -2.22
CA ARG A 17 21.69 -13.65 -2.17
C ARG A 17 21.15 -15.01 -1.74
N GLN A 18 21.88 -16.05 -2.11
CA GLN A 18 21.56 -17.39 -1.64
C GLN A 18 21.61 -17.43 -0.09
N GLY A 19 20.55 -17.96 0.51
CA GLY A 19 20.38 -18.00 1.97
C GLY A 19 19.58 -16.82 2.54
N ASP A 20 19.32 -15.76 1.77
CA ASP A 20 18.45 -14.67 2.21
C ASP A 20 17.02 -15.20 2.43
N ARG A 21 16.41 -14.80 3.56
CA ARG A 21 14.98 -14.94 3.76
C ARG A 21 14.28 -13.74 3.15
N ILE A 22 13.30 -14.01 2.30
CA ILE A 22 12.45 -12.98 1.69
C ILE A 22 10.99 -13.35 1.88
N ARG A 23 10.13 -12.35 2.12
CA ARG A 23 8.69 -12.50 1.94
C ARG A 23 8.32 -12.05 0.53
N ALA A 24 7.35 -12.72 -0.08
CA ALA A 24 6.85 -12.33 -1.39
C ALA A 24 5.37 -12.68 -1.50
N PHE A 25 4.67 -12.01 -2.40
CA PHE A 25 3.29 -12.30 -2.75
C PHE A 25 3.27 -13.42 -3.78
N ILE A 26 2.39 -14.42 -3.62
CA ILE A 26 2.15 -15.40 -4.68
C ILE A 26 1.35 -14.69 -5.77
N LEU A 27 1.99 -14.45 -6.91
CA LEU A 27 1.39 -13.77 -8.05
C LEU A 27 0.52 -14.74 -8.85
N ASP A 28 1.04 -15.94 -9.12
CA ASP A 28 0.35 -16.95 -9.91
C ASP A 28 0.88 -18.36 -9.61
N VAL A 29 0.12 -19.38 -10.01
CA VAL A 29 0.51 -20.79 -10.01
C VAL A 29 0.31 -21.35 -11.42
N GLU A 30 1.38 -21.44 -12.17
CA GLU A 30 1.36 -21.90 -13.56
C GLU A 30 1.51 -23.43 -13.63
N LEU A 31 0.67 -24.09 -14.42
CA LEU A 31 0.81 -25.52 -14.69
C LEU A 31 1.76 -25.75 -15.87
N SER A 32 2.95 -26.27 -15.60
CA SER A 32 3.92 -26.64 -16.62
C SER A 32 4.00 -28.16 -16.82
N ALA A 33 4.65 -28.60 -17.90
CA ALA A 33 4.95 -30.02 -18.13
C ALA A 33 5.79 -30.68 -17.01
N LYS A 34 6.46 -29.87 -16.17
CA LYS A 34 7.26 -30.33 -15.02
C LYS A 34 6.49 -30.26 -13.69
N GLY A 35 5.22 -29.86 -13.72
CA GLY A 35 4.38 -29.64 -12.54
C GLY A 35 4.05 -28.17 -12.30
N PRO A 36 3.34 -27.88 -11.19
CA PRO A 36 2.96 -26.51 -10.83
C PRO A 36 4.19 -25.68 -10.46
N GLN A 37 4.30 -24.50 -11.05
CA GLN A 37 5.34 -23.51 -10.79
C GLN A 37 4.71 -22.31 -10.07
N ILE A 38 5.19 -22.05 -8.86
CA ILE A 38 4.75 -20.88 -8.10
C ILE A 38 5.55 -19.67 -8.58
N VAL A 39 4.84 -18.61 -9.01
CA VAL A 39 5.41 -17.33 -9.40
C VAL A 39 5.20 -16.34 -8.27
N LEU A 40 6.28 -15.73 -7.81
CA LEU A 40 6.29 -14.77 -6.72
C LEU A 40 6.44 -13.34 -7.23
N SER A 41 5.98 -12.39 -6.43
CA SER A 41 6.21 -10.96 -6.65
C SER A 41 6.53 -10.19 -5.39
N ARG A 42 7.54 -9.32 -5.50
CA ARG A 42 7.81 -8.28 -4.50
C ARG A 42 7.38 -6.88 -4.94
N THR A 43 6.96 -6.71 -6.18
CA THR A 43 6.44 -5.43 -6.70
C THR A 43 4.93 -5.29 -6.53
N HIS A 44 4.19 -6.41 -6.48
CA HIS A 44 2.73 -6.37 -6.42
C HIS A 44 2.20 -5.66 -5.15
N PRO A 45 1.18 -4.77 -5.24
CA PRO A 45 0.57 -4.11 -4.08
C PRO A 45 0.00 -5.08 -3.04
N GLY A 46 -0.40 -6.28 -3.46
CA GLY A 46 -0.88 -7.34 -2.57
C GLY A 46 0.15 -7.77 -1.52
N LEU A 47 1.46 -7.60 -1.77
CA LEU A 47 2.47 -7.83 -0.73
C LEU A 47 2.28 -6.87 0.44
N LEU A 48 2.10 -5.57 0.18
CA LEU A 48 1.87 -4.56 1.21
C LEU A 48 0.65 -4.89 2.06
N VAL A 49 -0.47 -5.21 1.38
CA VAL A 49 -1.73 -5.58 2.05
C VAL A 49 -1.53 -6.79 2.96
N LYS A 50 -0.87 -7.85 2.47
CA LYS A 50 -0.62 -9.06 3.27
C LYS A 50 0.35 -8.84 4.42
N LEU A 51 1.33 -7.94 4.28
CA LEU A 51 2.20 -7.58 5.39
C LEU A 51 1.45 -6.84 6.49
N PHE A 52 0.57 -5.90 6.12
CA PHE A 52 -0.29 -5.23 7.11
C PHE A 52 -1.30 -6.18 7.76
N GLU A 53 -1.89 -7.10 7.00
CA GLU A 53 -2.78 -8.13 7.55
C GLU A 53 -2.07 -9.03 8.58
N GLN A 54 -0.77 -9.30 8.40
CA GLN A 54 0.02 -10.04 9.38
C GLN A 54 0.43 -9.21 10.61
N GLU A 55 0.67 -7.92 10.42
CA GLU A 55 1.20 -7.02 11.45
C GLU A 55 0.08 -6.37 12.30
N VAL A 56 -1.13 -6.24 11.76
CA VAL A 56 -2.25 -5.50 12.35
C VAL A 56 -3.41 -6.48 12.64
N PRO A 57 -3.62 -6.89 13.91
CA PRO A 57 -4.69 -7.81 14.29
C PRO A 57 -6.08 -7.35 13.83
N GLU A 58 -6.34 -6.04 13.90
CA GLU A 58 -7.62 -5.45 13.53
C GLU A 58 -7.90 -5.63 12.02
N ILE A 59 -6.88 -5.70 11.16
CA ILE A 59 -7.05 -6.04 9.74
C ILE A 59 -7.33 -7.53 9.57
N TYR A 60 -6.58 -8.38 10.28
CA TYR A 60 -6.78 -9.83 10.24
C TYR A 60 -8.18 -10.25 10.71
N GLU A 61 -8.70 -9.59 11.74
CA GLU A 61 -10.04 -9.82 12.31
C GLU A 61 -11.15 -9.16 11.49
N GLY A 62 -10.81 -8.37 10.48
CA GLY A 62 -11.77 -7.66 9.63
C GLY A 62 -12.44 -6.45 10.29
N ILE A 63 -11.94 -6.00 11.44
CA ILE A 63 -12.37 -4.76 12.10
C ILE A 63 -11.94 -3.55 11.25
N VAL A 64 -10.69 -3.57 10.77
CA VAL A 64 -10.16 -2.58 9.84
C VAL A 64 -10.07 -3.19 8.46
N GLU A 65 -10.75 -2.58 7.48
CA GLU A 65 -10.73 -3.02 6.10
C GLU A 65 -9.79 -2.15 5.26
N VAL A 66 -8.98 -2.81 4.43
CA VAL A 66 -8.16 -2.16 3.42
C VAL A 66 -9.00 -1.88 2.18
N LYS A 67 -9.26 -0.61 1.88
CA LYS A 67 -10.05 -0.18 0.73
C LYS A 67 -9.24 -0.02 -0.55
N GLY A 68 -7.94 0.21 -0.43
CA GLY A 68 -7.07 0.32 -1.59
C GLY A 68 -5.60 0.46 -1.21
N ALA A 69 -4.72 0.05 -2.11
CA ALA A 69 -3.28 0.21 -2.00
C ALA A 69 -2.70 0.64 -3.35
N ALA A 70 -2.02 1.77 -3.37
CA ALA A 70 -1.25 2.25 -4.50
C ALA A 70 0.23 2.22 -4.13
N ARG A 71 1.07 1.66 -5.00
CA ARG A 71 2.46 1.36 -4.65
C ARG A 71 3.40 1.61 -5.82
N GLU A 72 4.45 2.36 -5.55
CA GLU A 72 5.67 2.46 -6.34
C GLU A 72 6.76 1.64 -5.63
N PRO A 73 7.03 0.39 -6.06
CA PRO A 73 7.82 -0.56 -5.28
C PRO A 73 9.24 -0.08 -5.00
N GLY A 74 9.64 -0.09 -3.72
CA GLY A 74 10.94 0.40 -3.26
C GLY A 74 11.06 1.93 -3.20
N GLY A 75 9.97 2.66 -3.49
CA GLY A 75 9.87 4.11 -3.38
C GLY A 75 8.89 4.53 -2.30
N ARG A 76 7.60 4.55 -2.67
CA ARG A 76 6.50 4.99 -1.82
C ARG A 76 5.24 4.16 -2.06
N ALA A 77 4.43 3.99 -1.02
CA ALA A 77 3.08 3.47 -1.12
C ALA A 77 2.10 4.35 -0.35
N LYS A 78 0.84 4.37 -0.83
CA LYS A 78 -0.30 4.88 -0.09
C LYS A 78 -1.30 3.75 0.12
N PHE A 79 -1.85 3.69 1.32
CA PHE A 79 -2.70 2.60 1.76
C PHE A 79 -3.91 3.16 2.49
N ALA A 80 -5.11 2.83 2.01
CA ALA A 80 -6.36 3.40 2.49
C ALA A 80 -7.16 2.41 3.32
N VAL A 81 -7.60 2.84 4.50
CA VAL A 81 -8.26 1.98 5.49
C VAL A 81 -9.51 2.60 6.07
N VAL A 82 -10.48 1.75 6.41
CA VAL A 82 -11.69 2.12 7.14
C VAL A 82 -11.90 1.16 8.30
N SER A 83 -12.50 1.62 9.39
CA SER A 83 -12.92 0.74 10.49
C SER A 83 -14.41 0.46 10.41
N HIS A 84 -14.80 -0.79 10.69
CA HIS A 84 -16.18 -1.23 10.90
C HIS A 84 -16.62 -1.11 12.36
N ASP A 85 -15.66 -0.84 13.26
CA ASP A 85 -15.91 -0.53 14.66
C ASP A 85 -15.67 0.97 14.91
N ARG A 86 -16.64 1.64 15.55
CA ARG A 86 -16.59 3.07 15.85
C ARG A 86 -15.58 3.42 16.94
N ASP A 87 -15.23 2.45 17.78
CA ASP A 87 -14.26 2.63 18.86
C ASP A 87 -12.82 2.40 18.40
N VAL A 88 -12.62 2.02 17.14
CA VAL A 88 -11.29 1.73 16.55
C VAL A 88 -10.94 2.77 15.49
N ASP A 89 -9.85 3.50 15.71
CA ASP A 89 -9.23 4.35 14.69
C ASP A 89 -8.43 3.47 13.69
N PRO A 90 -8.81 3.40 12.41
CA PRO A 90 -8.15 2.52 11.45
C PRO A 90 -6.71 2.96 11.15
N VAL A 91 -6.42 4.26 11.20
CA VAL A 91 -5.06 4.77 10.97
C VAL A 91 -4.18 4.42 12.17
N GLY A 92 -4.64 4.74 13.38
CA GLY A 92 -3.96 4.42 14.63
C GLY A 92 -3.69 2.93 14.82
N ALA A 93 -4.63 2.07 14.44
CA ALA A 93 -4.44 0.62 14.42
C ALA A 93 -3.26 0.21 13.50
N CYS A 94 -3.22 0.74 12.27
CA CYS A 94 -2.15 0.42 11.32
C CYS A 94 -0.79 1.01 11.71
N VAL A 95 -0.77 2.18 12.34
CA VAL A 95 0.46 2.85 12.79
C VAL A 95 1.02 2.14 14.04
N GLY A 96 0.17 1.79 14.99
CA GLY A 96 0.56 1.23 16.28
C GLY A 96 1.24 2.25 17.20
N MET A 97 1.63 1.81 18.41
CA MET A 97 2.28 2.68 19.39
C MET A 97 3.56 3.29 18.81
N ARG A 98 3.62 4.61 18.66
CA ARG A 98 4.78 5.32 18.09
C ARG A 98 5.22 4.79 16.71
N GLY A 99 4.28 4.28 15.91
CA GLY A 99 4.58 3.80 14.57
C GLY A 99 5.18 2.39 14.49
N THR A 100 5.22 1.63 15.59
CA THR A 100 5.90 0.32 15.60
C THR A 100 5.44 -0.63 14.51
N ARG A 101 4.13 -0.68 14.23
CA ARG A 101 3.55 -1.63 13.27
C ARG A 101 3.89 -1.23 11.83
N VAL A 102 3.62 0.02 11.46
CA VAL A 102 4.01 0.52 10.12
C VAL A 102 5.52 0.43 9.90
N GLN A 103 6.35 0.70 10.92
CA GLN A 103 7.81 0.59 10.80
C GLN A 103 8.28 -0.86 10.55
N ALA A 104 7.61 -1.86 11.12
CA ALA A 104 7.91 -3.26 10.83
C ALA A 104 7.68 -3.59 9.34
N VAL A 105 6.58 -3.10 8.76
CA VAL A 105 6.28 -3.25 7.33
C VAL A 105 7.28 -2.47 6.46
N VAL A 106 7.60 -1.22 6.81
CA VAL A 106 8.64 -0.41 6.13
C VAL A 106 9.98 -1.15 6.12
N GLN A 107 10.36 -1.77 7.24
CA GLN A 107 11.61 -2.52 7.35
C GLN A 107 11.61 -3.77 6.47
N GLU A 108 10.51 -4.53 6.42
CA GLU A 108 10.36 -5.68 5.51
C GLU A 108 10.43 -5.27 4.03
N LEU A 109 9.95 -4.07 3.70
CA LEU A 109 10.04 -3.47 2.36
C LEU A 109 11.31 -2.62 2.17
N ARG A 110 12.34 -2.85 3.00
CA ARG A 110 13.68 -2.23 2.93
C ARG A 110 13.66 -0.70 2.82
N GLY A 111 12.77 -0.05 3.57
CA GLY A 111 12.70 1.41 3.67
C GLY A 111 11.71 2.07 2.70
N GLU A 112 10.86 1.31 2.02
CA GLU A 112 9.73 1.87 1.26
C GLU A 112 8.87 2.76 2.17
N LYS A 113 8.61 4.01 1.74
CA LYS A 113 7.82 4.96 2.53
C LYS A 113 6.33 4.63 2.42
N ILE A 114 5.62 4.51 3.54
CA ILE A 114 4.20 4.14 3.54
C ILE A 114 3.39 5.25 4.20
N ASP A 115 2.44 5.83 3.45
CA ASP A 115 1.40 6.69 4.01
C ASP A 115 0.11 5.91 4.19
N ILE A 116 -0.49 6.00 5.38
CA ILE A 116 -1.78 5.38 5.69
C ILE A 116 -2.83 6.49 5.74
N VAL A 117 -3.90 6.33 4.98
CA VAL A 117 -4.96 7.35 4.86
C VAL A 117 -6.33 6.79 5.25
N PRO A 118 -7.16 7.54 5.98
CA PRO A 118 -8.50 7.09 6.30
C PRO A 118 -9.38 7.18 5.06
N TRP A 119 -9.96 6.06 4.64
CA TRP A 119 -10.92 6.00 3.56
C TRP A 119 -12.24 6.68 3.97
N THR A 120 -12.94 7.22 2.98
CA THR A 120 -14.29 7.80 3.11
C THR A 120 -15.03 7.57 1.80
N ALA A 121 -16.35 7.50 1.86
CA ALA A 121 -17.19 7.27 0.70
C ALA A 121 -17.33 8.53 -0.17
N ASP A 122 -17.09 9.72 0.40
CA ASP A 122 -17.04 10.97 -0.34
C ASP A 122 -15.72 11.04 -1.15
N PRO A 123 -15.79 10.99 -2.49
CA PRO A 123 -14.60 11.00 -3.33
C PRO A 123 -13.74 12.26 -3.16
N ALA A 124 -14.36 13.43 -2.97
CA ALA A 124 -13.63 14.69 -2.80
C ALA A 124 -12.86 14.70 -1.47
N GLU A 125 -13.51 14.26 -0.39
CA GLU A 125 -12.85 14.12 0.91
C GLU A 125 -11.73 13.08 0.86
N TYR A 126 -11.96 11.96 0.16
CA TYR A 126 -10.95 10.90 0.04
C TYR A 126 -9.71 11.36 -0.74
N VAL A 127 -9.88 12.13 -1.84
CA VAL A 127 -8.74 12.71 -2.57
C VAL A 127 -7.96 13.70 -1.71
N CYS A 128 -8.64 14.58 -0.96
CA CYS A 128 -7.97 15.48 -0.01
C CYS A 128 -7.10 14.71 0.99
N ARG A 129 -7.62 13.60 1.55
CA ARG A 129 -6.88 12.75 2.49
C ARG A 129 -5.73 12.01 1.81
N ALA A 130 -5.92 11.54 0.59
CA ALA A 130 -4.89 10.84 -0.19
C ALA A 130 -3.69 11.75 -0.53
N LEU A 131 -3.95 13.03 -0.78
CA LEU A 131 -2.92 14.03 -1.07
C LEU A 131 -2.22 14.60 0.16
N ALA A 132 -2.66 14.22 1.37
CA ALA A 132 -1.95 14.59 2.59
C ALA A 132 -0.47 14.17 2.49
N PRO A 133 0.46 15.06 2.92
CA PRO A 133 0.24 16.28 3.69
C PRO A 133 -0.06 17.57 2.90
N ALA A 134 -0.18 17.53 1.58
CA ALA A 134 -0.50 18.71 0.78
C ALA A 134 -1.93 19.20 1.03
N LYS A 135 -2.09 20.53 1.13
CA LYS A 135 -3.41 21.15 1.34
C LYS A 135 -4.10 21.45 0.01
N VAL A 136 -5.30 20.92 -0.15
CA VAL A 136 -6.14 21.15 -1.34
C VAL A 136 -7.03 22.37 -1.12
N SER A 137 -7.06 23.29 -2.08
CA SER A 137 -7.93 24.48 -2.06
C SER A 137 -9.30 24.20 -2.66
N LYS A 138 -9.35 23.46 -3.76
CA LYS A 138 -10.59 23.16 -4.49
C LYS A 138 -10.44 21.86 -5.27
N ILE A 139 -11.53 21.11 -5.36
CA ILE A 139 -11.66 19.94 -6.23
C ILE A 139 -12.80 20.22 -7.21
N ILE A 140 -12.57 19.94 -8.49
CA ILE A 140 -13.60 19.93 -9.51
C ILE A 140 -13.70 18.49 -10.01
N MET A 141 -14.89 17.90 -9.89
CA MET A 141 -15.14 16.52 -10.29
C MET A 141 -15.81 16.50 -11.66
N ASP A 142 -15.30 15.66 -12.55
CA ASP A 142 -15.91 15.31 -13.81
C ASP A 142 -16.32 13.82 -13.74
N GLU A 143 -17.61 13.58 -13.54
CA GLU A 143 -18.15 12.22 -13.39
C GLU A 143 -18.18 11.45 -14.71
N ASP A 144 -18.36 12.15 -15.83
CA ASP A 144 -18.45 11.55 -17.15
C ASP A 144 -17.08 11.01 -17.59
N GLU A 145 -16.03 11.80 -17.39
CA GLU A 145 -14.64 11.42 -17.68
C GLU A 145 -13.95 10.65 -16.54
N ARG A 146 -14.63 10.49 -15.40
CA ARG A 146 -14.08 9.92 -14.15
C ARG A 146 -12.75 10.57 -13.75
N ALA A 147 -12.69 11.89 -13.86
CA ALA A 147 -11.51 12.70 -13.60
C ALA A 147 -11.75 13.71 -12.47
N MET A 148 -10.68 14.14 -11.83
CA MET A 148 -10.73 15.21 -10.83
C MET A 148 -9.61 16.22 -11.08
N GLU A 149 -9.98 17.49 -11.15
CA GLU A 149 -9.03 18.60 -11.12
C GLU A 149 -8.82 19.03 -9.67
N VAL A 150 -7.58 18.91 -9.20
CA VAL A 150 -7.19 19.28 -7.85
C VAL A 150 -6.39 20.57 -7.90
N ILE A 151 -6.93 21.61 -7.27
CA ILE A 151 -6.29 22.91 -7.19
C ILE A 151 -5.66 23.03 -5.80
N VAL A 152 -4.36 23.30 -5.78
CA VAL A 152 -3.55 23.52 -4.57
C VAL A 152 -2.90 24.91 -4.64
N PRO A 153 -2.58 25.53 -3.49
CA PRO A 153 -1.74 26.72 -3.47
C PRO A 153 -0.34 26.45 -4.06
N ASP A 154 0.30 27.48 -4.61
CA ASP A 154 1.63 27.36 -5.25
C ASP A 154 2.68 26.77 -4.30
N ASP A 155 2.63 27.09 -3.01
CA ASP A 155 3.54 26.57 -1.99
C ASP A 155 3.30 25.08 -1.67
N GLN A 156 2.14 24.54 -2.05
CA GLN A 156 1.77 23.13 -1.87
C GLN A 156 1.99 22.28 -3.12
N LEU A 157 2.24 22.88 -4.29
CA LEU A 157 2.34 22.18 -5.57
C LEU A 157 3.41 21.08 -5.56
N SER A 158 4.60 21.41 -5.06
CA SER A 158 5.72 20.45 -4.96
C SER A 158 5.36 19.25 -4.06
N LEU A 159 4.67 19.52 -2.94
CA LEU A 159 4.27 18.48 -1.99
C LEU A 159 3.16 17.58 -2.52
N ALA A 160 2.24 18.15 -3.32
CA ALA A 160 1.12 17.43 -3.92
C ALA A 160 1.57 16.47 -5.04
N ILE A 161 2.54 16.90 -5.85
CA ILE A 161 3.09 16.09 -6.95
C ILE A 161 4.08 15.05 -6.41
N GLY A 162 4.89 15.43 -5.42
CA GLY A 162 5.89 14.56 -4.79
C GLY A 162 7.31 14.81 -5.28
#